data_AF-A0A518U645-F1
#
_entry.id   AF-A0A518U645-F1
#
_cell.length_a   1.000
_cell.length_b   1.000
_cell.length_c   1.000
_cell.angle_alpha   90.00
_cell.angle_beta   90.00
_cell.angle_gamma   90.00
#
_symmetry.space_group_name_H-M   'P 1'
#
loop_
_entity.id
_entity.type
_entity.pdbx_description
1 polymer ?
#
loop_
_entity_poly.entity_id
_entity_poly.type
_entity_poly.pdbx_seq_one_letter_code
_entity_poly.pdbx_strand_id
1 'polypeptide(L)'
;MAAPAGAGGGAGRLPVLLVAPPDLSSRTDPRRRPALGRRLGSGLSPPRRQCRARRRGRPGARAAGDPVRRPAAGHAADSHRPRPAPDQPARNAAGRPARRRHPDHPARRRPPATGSPVADPGARSPRRAGIPHPQLRRLRHPLRPPGRDARRLAPGLARTRPHAADVRHPGAGVAAVKLPAVLLRQRGLSRYLPLGLFLLGLALALPRWLTPPAPARFLPPPQTARLPAIPLLPAESRLLPNPRASAHSVSLAPLGDERIAAAWFAGSREGAADVSILFSIFDGHGWSEPRVAVERAAAQRASERRLRKLGNPVLWRDAGGTLHLWFVSVGYGGWAGSAINHVRSEDGGRHWSPPQRLITSPFWNLSTLVRGVPLPLADGGAALPVYHEFIAKHAEWLRLNAQGRIVDKLRLPGSNRLLQPTAAALDERQALVLLRDTGPAHRIHASRTADGGNHWQTSRATELPNPNAGIALLRLDDGRLLLAYNPQTSDRDRLALALSGDDGNTWSPPTLVEQGEAGAEFSYPALAQDDSSMIHLAYTWKRERIKHLRFSPQGLNGLHGLRELR
;
A
#
# COMPACT_ATOMS: atom_id res chain seq x y z
N MET A 1 60.54 -39.31 -2.55
CA MET A 1 61.03 -39.31 -1.15
C MET A 1 61.44 -37.89 -0.77
N ALA A 2 61.34 -37.54 0.51
CA ALA A 2 61.94 -36.37 1.20
C ALA A 2 61.85 -34.97 0.54
N ALA A 3 60.84 -34.21 0.99
CA ALA A 3 60.90 -32.84 1.56
C ALA A 3 61.52 -31.63 0.79
N PRO A 4 61.03 -30.38 1.04
CA PRO A 4 61.19 -29.27 0.10
C PRO A 4 62.09 -28.12 0.58
N ALA A 5 62.52 -27.28 -0.36
CA ALA A 5 63.18 -26.00 -0.10
C ALA A 5 62.16 -24.86 0.08
N GLY A 6 62.48 -23.89 0.93
CA GLY A 6 61.73 -22.65 1.11
C GLY A 6 62.56 -21.41 0.82
N ALA A 7 61.89 -20.33 0.39
CA ALA A 7 62.43 -18.97 0.35
C ALA A 7 61.27 -17.98 0.55
N GLY A 8 61.54 -16.85 1.22
CA GLY A 8 60.52 -15.89 1.67
C GLY A 8 60.40 -14.62 0.83
N GLY A 9 59.70 -13.64 1.41
CA GLY A 9 59.27 -12.39 0.77
C GLY A 9 57.77 -12.41 0.48
N GLY A 10 57.02 -11.31 0.54
CA GLY A 10 57.35 -9.93 0.85
C GLY A 10 56.10 -9.09 0.60
N ALA A 11 55.88 -7.99 1.33
CA ALA A 11 54.62 -7.26 1.26
C ALA A 11 54.41 -6.57 -0.10
N GLY A 12 53.23 -6.75 -0.72
CA GLY A 12 52.85 -6.09 -1.97
C GLY A 12 51.37 -5.74 -2.00
N ARG A 13 51.04 -4.44 -2.00
CA ARG A 13 49.67 -3.95 -2.24
C ARG A 13 49.32 -4.12 -3.73
N LEU A 14 48.11 -4.56 -4.03
CA LEU A 14 47.56 -4.59 -5.39
C LEU A 14 46.50 -3.47 -5.59
N PRO A 15 46.29 -2.99 -6.84
CA PRO A 15 45.88 -1.61 -7.08
C PRO A 15 44.36 -1.40 -7.23
N VAL A 16 43.93 -0.18 -6.92
CA VAL A 16 42.60 0.37 -7.23
C VAL A 16 42.59 0.86 -8.68
N LEU A 17 41.66 0.37 -9.49
CA LEU A 17 41.46 0.86 -10.86
C LEU A 17 40.56 2.11 -10.84
N LEU A 18 41.15 3.29 -11.03
CA LEU A 18 40.45 4.57 -11.17
C LEU A 18 40.35 4.94 -12.66
N VAL A 19 39.12 4.99 -13.19
CA VAL A 19 38.85 5.47 -14.55
C VAL A 19 38.52 6.96 -14.48
N ALA A 20 39.38 7.78 -15.08
CA ALA A 20 39.18 9.23 -15.20
C ALA A 20 38.39 9.59 -16.49
N PRO A 21 37.62 10.69 -16.51
CA PRO A 21 36.89 11.13 -17.69
C PRO A 21 37.82 11.77 -18.74
N PRO A 22 37.43 11.81 -20.03
CA PRO A 22 38.22 12.43 -21.07
C PRO A 22 38.17 13.96 -20.99
N ASP A 23 39.36 14.56 -20.95
CA ASP A 23 39.58 16.00 -21.04
C ASP A 23 39.62 16.43 -22.52
N LEU A 24 39.01 17.56 -22.88
CA LEU A 24 38.97 18.08 -24.24
C LEU A 24 39.23 19.59 -24.26
N SER A 25 40.47 19.98 -24.59
CA SER A 25 40.79 21.38 -24.88
C SER A 25 41.90 21.57 -25.93
N SER A 26 41.80 22.71 -26.64
CA SER A 26 42.68 23.24 -27.71
C SER A 26 42.47 22.63 -29.12
N ARG A 27 42.18 23.40 -30.19
CA ARG A 27 42.73 24.71 -30.60
C ARG A 27 41.72 25.62 -31.35
N THR A 28 42.03 26.92 -31.35
CA THR A 28 41.50 28.02 -32.19
C THR A 28 41.91 27.86 -33.67
N ASP A 29 41.40 28.56 -34.70
CA ASP A 29 41.13 30.00 -34.85
C ASP A 29 40.09 30.30 -36.00
N PRO A 30 39.97 31.48 -36.69
CA PRO A 30 38.73 32.29 -36.60
C PRO A 30 38.05 32.62 -37.95
N ARG A 31 36.87 33.27 -37.90
CA ARG A 31 36.50 34.52 -38.65
C ARG A 31 34.99 34.84 -38.56
N ARG A 32 34.66 36.15 -38.73
CA ARG A 32 33.32 36.79 -38.89
C ARG A 32 32.43 37.03 -37.64
N ARG A 33 32.72 38.15 -36.96
CA ARG A 33 31.72 39.17 -36.52
C ARG A 33 31.25 40.00 -37.76
N PRO A 34 30.21 40.87 -37.75
CA PRO A 34 29.57 41.65 -36.65
C PRO A 34 28.09 41.27 -36.34
N ALA A 35 27.53 41.51 -35.14
CA ALA A 35 26.98 42.76 -34.57
C ALA A 35 25.63 43.20 -35.25
N LEU A 36 24.68 43.91 -34.62
CA LEU A 36 24.65 44.71 -33.38
C LEU A 36 23.15 44.92 -32.97
N GLY A 37 22.77 45.01 -31.69
CA GLY A 37 21.35 45.25 -31.36
C GLY A 37 20.92 45.23 -29.88
N ARG A 38 21.36 46.20 -29.07
CA ARG A 38 20.77 46.48 -27.74
C ARG A 38 19.37 47.10 -27.88
N ARG A 39 18.43 46.73 -27.00
CA ARG A 39 17.67 47.72 -26.18
C ARG A 39 16.97 47.09 -24.97
N LEU A 40 16.85 47.89 -23.92
CA LEU A 40 16.18 47.59 -22.65
C LEU A 40 14.67 47.86 -22.76
N GLY A 41 13.85 47.23 -21.91
CA GLY A 41 12.41 47.52 -21.82
C GLY A 41 11.68 46.74 -20.74
N SER A 42 11.55 47.33 -19.55
CA SER A 42 10.73 46.85 -18.43
C SER A 42 9.23 47.05 -18.65
N GLY A 43 8.35 46.18 -18.13
CA GLY A 43 6.91 46.48 -18.08
C GLY A 43 5.94 45.38 -17.64
N LEU A 44 5.63 45.35 -16.33
CA LEU A 44 4.31 45.16 -15.70
C LEU A 44 3.19 44.34 -16.41
N SER A 45 2.84 43.21 -15.78
CA SER A 45 1.51 42.79 -15.24
C SER A 45 0.17 42.95 -16.03
N PRO A 46 -0.85 42.09 -15.73
CA PRO A 46 -1.83 41.65 -16.72
C PRO A 46 -3.25 42.25 -16.58
N PRO A 47 -4.15 42.02 -17.58
CA PRO A 47 -5.57 42.27 -17.43
C PRO A 47 -6.35 41.03 -16.94
N ARG A 48 -7.13 41.20 -15.87
CA ARG A 48 -8.39 40.46 -15.68
C ARG A 48 -9.50 41.18 -16.47
N ARG A 49 -10.46 40.45 -17.05
CA ARG A 49 -11.86 40.91 -17.12
C ARG A 49 -12.84 39.73 -17.06
N GLN A 50 -14.04 40.04 -16.58
CA GLN A 50 -15.09 39.08 -16.26
C GLN A 50 -16.17 39.06 -17.35
N CYS A 51 -17.06 38.06 -17.21
CA CYS A 51 -18.53 38.22 -17.19
C CYS A 51 -19.40 37.71 -18.36
N ARG A 52 -20.51 37.11 -17.89
CA ARG A 52 -21.82 36.84 -18.49
C ARG A 52 -22.06 35.55 -19.28
N ALA A 53 -23.05 34.82 -18.75
CA ALA A 53 -23.72 33.67 -19.33
C ALA A 53 -24.84 34.07 -20.31
N ARG A 54 -25.28 33.16 -21.18
CA ARG A 54 -26.63 32.55 -21.11
C ARG A 54 -26.89 31.45 -22.16
N ARG A 55 -27.51 30.36 -21.68
CA ARG A 55 -28.59 29.52 -22.25
C ARG A 55 -28.55 28.99 -23.72
N ARG A 56 -28.65 27.65 -23.77
CA ARG A 56 -29.61 26.79 -24.53
C ARG A 56 -29.71 26.92 -26.07
N GLY A 57 -29.52 25.78 -26.77
CA GLY A 57 -29.90 25.61 -28.19
C GLY A 57 -29.59 24.24 -28.80
N ARG A 58 -30.43 23.24 -28.53
CA ARG A 58 -30.70 22.03 -29.37
C ARG A 58 -32.25 21.98 -29.49
N PRO A 59 -32.88 21.44 -30.56
CA PRO A 59 -32.56 20.11 -31.14
C PRO A 59 -32.78 19.97 -32.67
N GLY A 60 -32.67 18.73 -33.19
CA GLY A 60 -33.14 18.32 -34.52
C GLY A 60 -32.09 17.62 -35.40
N ALA A 61 -32.47 16.71 -36.31
CA ALA A 61 -32.87 15.30 -36.06
C ALA A 61 -33.04 14.56 -37.41
N ARG A 62 -32.60 13.28 -37.49
CA ARG A 62 -32.92 12.29 -38.57
C ARG A 62 -32.40 12.65 -40.00
N ALA A 63 -32.33 11.74 -40.98
CA ALA A 63 -32.08 10.28 -41.04
C ALA A 63 -31.88 9.88 -42.54
N ALA A 64 -31.46 8.63 -42.80
CA ALA A 64 -31.28 7.97 -44.12
C ALA A 64 -30.10 8.50 -44.99
N GLY A 65 -29.44 7.67 -45.81
CA GLY A 65 -29.57 6.21 -45.96
C GLY A 65 -28.50 5.63 -46.91
N ASP A 66 -28.10 4.38 -46.68
CA ASP A 66 -27.28 3.53 -47.57
C ASP A 66 -28.14 3.00 -48.75
N PRO A 67 -27.59 2.69 -49.95
CA PRO A 67 -26.85 1.42 -50.11
C PRO A 67 -25.72 1.33 -51.18
N VAL A 68 -24.68 0.56 -50.82
CA VAL A 68 -24.01 -0.53 -51.59
C VAL A 68 -24.04 -0.49 -53.14
N ARG A 69 -22.86 -0.50 -53.77
CA ARG A 69 -22.59 -1.30 -55.00
C ARG A 69 -21.11 -1.67 -55.18
N ARG A 70 -20.84 -2.92 -55.59
CA ARG A 70 -19.56 -3.44 -56.13
C ARG A 70 -19.59 -3.42 -57.68
N PRO A 71 -18.42 -3.49 -58.33
CA PRO A 71 -18.01 -4.70 -59.07
C PRO A 71 -16.57 -5.15 -58.65
N ALA A 72 -16.06 -6.39 -58.76
CA ALA A 72 -15.99 -7.37 -59.86
C ALA A 72 -15.12 -6.89 -61.05
N ALA A 73 -14.27 -7.67 -61.71
CA ALA A 73 -13.54 -8.90 -61.40
C ALA A 73 -12.37 -9.01 -62.42
N GLY A 74 -11.30 -9.75 -62.13
CA GLY A 74 -10.15 -9.92 -63.05
C GLY A 74 -9.58 -11.34 -63.02
N HIS A 75 -9.32 -11.91 -64.18
CA HIS A 75 -8.85 -13.29 -64.39
C HIS A 75 -7.42 -13.33 -64.95
N ALA A 76 -6.63 -14.29 -64.45
CA ALA A 76 -5.52 -15.04 -65.06
C ALA A 76 -4.54 -15.43 -63.94
N ALA A 77 -3.84 -16.55 -63.91
CA ALA A 77 -3.88 -17.87 -64.56
C ALA A 77 -2.63 -18.60 -63.99
N ASP A 78 -2.48 -19.89 -64.28
CA ASP A 78 -1.36 -20.77 -63.91
C ASP A 78 -1.14 -21.08 -62.41
N SER A 79 -0.91 -22.32 -61.94
CA SER A 79 -0.87 -23.71 -62.43
C SER A 79 0.38 -24.41 -61.87
N HIS A 80 0.19 -25.23 -60.82
CA HIS A 80 0.75 -26.59 -60.72
C HIS A 80 0.50 -27.21 -59.33
N ARG A 81 -0.08 -28.41 -59.33
CA ARG A 81 0.11 -29.47 -58.32
C ARG A 81 0.65 -30.71 -59.06
N PRO A 82 1.32 -31.62 -58.36
CA PRO A 82 0.74 -32.97 -58.30
C PRO A 82 0.92 -33.72 -56.96
N ARG A 83 0.13 -34.80 -56.84
CA ARG A 83 0.19 -36.01 -55.99
C ARG A 83 -0.48 -37.14 -56.83
N PRO A 84 -0.43 -38.47 -56.51
CA PRO A 84 -0.01 -39.14 -55.25
C PRO A 84 0.80 -40.48 -55.36
N ALA A 85 1.38 -40.93 -54.22
CA ALA A 85 1.56 -42.33 -53.75
C ALA A 85 2.32 -43.39 -54.64
N PRO A 86 2.62 -44.64 -54.18
CA PRO A 86 2.49 -45.27 -52.85
C PRO A 86 3.78 -45.98 -52.33
N ASP A 87 3.60 -46.81 -51.28
CA ASP A 87 4.34 -48.05 -50.90
C ASP A 87 5.14 -48.15 -49.57
N GLN A 88 4.87 -49.27 -48.88
CA GLN A 88 5.62 -49.85 -47.76
C GLN A 88 6.49 -51.02 -48.28
N PRO A 89 7.40 -51.57 -47.46
CA PRO A 89 7.06 -52.91 -46.93
C PRO A 89 7.38 -53.13 -45.44
N ALA A 90 6.82 -54.21 -44.89
CA ALA A 90 6.88 -54.58 -43.47
C ALA A 90 7.73 -55.84 -43.18
N ARG A 91 8.11 -56.04 -41.92
CA ARG A 91 8.19 -57.33 -41.18
C ARG A 91 8.61 -57.04 -39.71
N ASN A 92 7.80 -57.43 -38.71
CA ASN A 92 7.83 -58.70 -37.93
C ASN A 92 9.07 -58.79 -37.00
N ALA A 93 9.05 -59.30 -35.76
CA ALA A 93 8.06 -59.91 -34.84
C ALA A 93 8.72 -60.04 -33.43
N ALA A 94 8.15 -60.42 -32.28
CA ALA A 94 6.80 -60.79 -31.79
C ALA A 94 6.80 -60.63 -30.22
N GLY A 95 5.68 -60.92 -29.53
CA GLY A 95 5.67 -61.07 -28.04
C GLY A 95 4.36 -60.75 -27.32
N ARG A 96 3.52 -61.77 -27.07
CA ARG A 96 2.28 -61.77 -26.25
C ARG A 96 2.15 -63.18 -25.61
N PRO A 97 1.21 -63.46 -24.67
CA PRO A 97 0.67 -62.66 -23.56
C PRO A 97 0.57 -63.49 -22.24
N ALA A 98 0.05 -62.92 -21.14
CA ALA A 98 -0.46 -63.71 -19.99
C ALA A 98 -1.67 -63.05 -19.29
N ARG A 99 -2.43 -63.80 -18.49
CA ARG A 99 -3.82 -63.50 -18.06
C ARG A 99 -4.12 -63.97 -16.61
N ARG A 100 -4.96 -63.22 -15.88
CA ARG A 100 -5.69 -63.59 -14.63
C ARG A 100 -4.79 -63.78 -13.37
N ARG A 101 -5.26 -63.71 -12.11
CA ARG A 101 -6.62 -63.86 -11.51
C ARG A 101 -6.91 -62.86 -10.36
N HIS A 102 -8.18 -62.75 -9.97
CA HIS A 102 -8.68 -62.27 -8.66
C HIS A 102 -8.30 -63.26 -7.53
N PRO A 103 -8.43 -62.87 -6.23
CA PRO A 103 -9.59 -63.35 -5.46
C PRO A 103 -10.20 -62.36 -4.44
N ASP A 104 -11.53 -62.44 -4.34
CA ASP A 104 -12.38 -62.55 -3.14
C ASP A 104 -12.50 -61.49 -2.02
N HIS A 105 -13.65 -61.62 -1.35
CA HIS A 105 -14.39 -60.68 -0.51
C HIS A 105 -14.57 -61.32 0.89
N PRO A 106 -15.04 -60.60 1.94
CA PRO A 106 -16.50 -60.53 2.12
C PRO A 106 -17.04 -59.28 2.84
N ALA A 107 -18.37 -59.13 2.77
CA ALA A 107 -19.15 -58.09 3.46
C ALA A 107 -20.30 -58.69 4.32
N ARG A 108 -20.84 -57.93 5.27
CA ARG A 108 -22.15 -58.13 5.93
C ARG A 108 -22.93 -56.81 5.83
N ARG A 109 -23.98 -56.70 5.00
CA ARG A 109 -25.43 -56.96 5.27
C ARG A 109 -25.99 -56.06 6.40
N ARG A 110 -26.74 -54.96 6.09
CA ARG A 110 -28.19 -54.82 5.71
C ARG A 110 -29.13 -54.75 6.96
N PRO A 111 -30.34 -54.14 6.93
CA PRO A 111 -31.21 -53.79 5.78
C PRO A 111 -31.85 -52.36 5.77
N PRO A 112 -32.70 -52.02 4.75
CA PRO A 112 -33.43 -50.73 4.63
C PRO A 112 -34.97 -50.83 4.71
N ALA A 113 -35.68 -49.69 4.69
CA ALA A 113 -37.13 -49.60 4.49
C ALA A 113 -37.56 -48.37 3.63
N THR A 114 -38.24 -48.67 2.51
CA THR A 114 -39.49 -48.07 1.96
C THR A 114 -39.94 -46.65 2.37
N GLY A 115 -40.46 -45.77 1.49
CA GLY A 115 -40.78 -45.86 0.05
C GLY A 115 -41.43 -44.56 -0.48
N SER A 116 -41.68 -44.45 -1.79
CA SER A 116 -42.40 -43.31 -2.44
C SER A 116 -43.88 -43.64 -2.68
N PRO A 117 -44.78 -42.68 -3.01
CA PRO A 117 -44.90 -42.26 -4.42
C PRO A 117 -45.30 -40.78 -4.71
N VAL A 118 -44.80 -40.29 -5.85
CA VAL A 118 -45.44 -39.50 -6.94
C VAL A 118 -46.70 -38.63 -6.64
N ALA A 119 -46.63 -37.32 -6.94
CA ALA A 119 -47.58 -36.61 -7.83
C ALA A 119 -47.19 -35.13 -8.12
N ASP A 120 -47.29 -34.75 -9.40
CA ASP A 120 -47.45 -33.40 -9.99
C ASP A 120 -48.52 -33.62 -11.10
N PRO A 121 -49.40 -32.67 -11.53
CA PRO A 121 -49.21 -31.22 -11.58
C PRO A 121 -50.42 -30.35 -11.17
N GLY A 122 -50.28 -29.01 -11.18
CA GLY A 122 -51.44 -28.11 -11.22
C GLY A 122 -51.17 -26.64 -10.88
N ALA A 123 -51.33 -25.74 -11.86
CA ALA A 123 -51.21 -24.29 -11.66
C ALA A 123 -52.40 -23.68 -10.90
N ARG A 124 -52.14 -22.66 -10.06
CA ARG A 124 -53.02 -21.50 -9.79
C ARG A 124 -52.37 -20.44 -8.90
N SER A 125 -52.35 -19.20 -9.36
CA SER A 125 -52.14 -18.01 -8.50
C SER A 125 -53.40 -17.75 -7.66
N PRO A 126 -53.26 -17.20 -6.45
CA PRO A 126 -53.94 -15.93 -6.18
C PRO A 126 -53.11 -14.91 -5.35
N ARG A 127 -53.69 -13.72 -5.15
CA ARG A 127 -53.08 -12.52 -4.56
C ARG A 127 -53.18 -12.46 -3.02
N ARG A 128 -52.29 -11.63 -2.43
CA ARG A 128 -52.44 -10.81 -1.19
C ARG A 128 -52.59 -11.51 0.19
N ALA A 129 -51.51 -11.42 0.98
CA ALA A 129 -51.43 -10.87 2.36
C ALA A 129 -49.94 -10.95 2.81
N GLY A 130 -49.32 -10.05 3.58
CA GLY A 130 -49.84 -8.88 4.31
C GLY A 130 -49.88 -9.09 5.82
N ILE A 131 -48.72 -9.20 6.51
CA ILE A 131 -48.57 -9.17 7.99
C ILE A 131 -47.07 -8.96 8.36
N PRO A 132 -46.71 -8.41 9.55
CA PRO A 132 -45.70 -7.33 9.61
C PRO A 132 -44.39 -7.60 10.39
N HIS A 133 -43.47 -6.64 10.32
CA HIS A 133 -42.29 -6.50 11.20
C HIS A 133 -42.65 -6.32 12.69
N PRO A 134 -41.84 -6.86 13.63
CA PRO A 134 -41.96 -6.54 15.05
C PRO A 134 -41.35 -5.16 15.39
N GLN A 135 -42.12 -4.31 16.07
CA GLN A 135 -41.61 -3.03 16.63
C GLN A 135 -41.09 -3.21 18.06
N LEU A 136 -39.87 -2.73 18.32
CA LEU A 136 -39.33 -2.60 19.68
C LEU A 136 -39.93 -1.38 20.39
N ARG A 137 -40.71 -1.64 21.43
CA ARG A 137 -41.46 -0.65 22.22
C ARG A 137 -40.50 0.17 23.11
N ARG A 138 -40.46 1.50 22.92
CA ARG A 138 -39.72 2.41 23.81
C ARG A 138 -40.54 2.71 25.06
N LEU A 139 -40.00 2.44 26.25
CA LEU A 139 -40.51 2.97 27.51
C LEU A 139 -39.89 4.35 27.78
N ARG A 140 -40.74 5.32 28.17
CA ARG A 140 -40.35 6.65 28.69
C ARG A 140 -41.07 6.84 30.02
N HIS A 141 -40.34 7.12 31.09
CA HIS A 141 -40.89 7.71 32.32
C HIS A 141 -40.21 9.06 32.59
N PRO A 142 -40.97 10.10 32.98
CA PRO A 142 -40.39 11.38 33.39
C PRO A 142 -40.19 11.42 34.92
N LEU A 143 -39.11 12.05 35.37
CA LEU A 143 -38.95 12.49 36.76
C LEU A 143 -38.59 13.97 36.79
N ARG A 144 -39.39 14.74 37.55
CA ARG A 144 -39.16 16.16 37.88
C ARG A 144 -38.19 16.27 39.06
N PRO A 145 -37.46 17.39 39.20
CA PRO A 145 -36.65 17.67 40.40
C PRO A 145 -37.52 18.24 41.55
N PRO A 146 -37.17 17.99 42.83
CA PRO A 146 -37.74 18.70 43.96
C PRO A 146 -36.99 20.03 44.24
N GLY A 147 -37.72 21.00 44.81
CA GLY A 147 -37.21 22.33 45.15
C GLY A 147 -36.63 22.44 46.57
N ARG A 148 -36.34 23.68 46.97
CA ARG A 148 -35.86 24.07 48.31
C ARG A 148 -37.02 24.37 49.28
N ASP A 149 -36.63 24.64 50.53
CA ASP A 149 -37.41 25.20 51.66
C ASP A 149 -38.25 24.19 52.46
N ALA A 150 -38.43 24.31 53.79
CA ALA A 150 -37.63 24.96 54.84
C ALA A 150 -38.11 24.51 56.25
N ARG A 151 -37.32 24.86 57.29
CA ARG A 151 -37.67 24.99 58.74
C ARG A 151 -37.80 23.74 59.65
N ARG A 152 -36.94 23.76 60.69
CA ARG A 152 -37.17 23.52 62.13
C ARG A 152 -37.83 22.20 62.59
N LEU A 153 -37.11 21.47 63.45
CA LEU A 153 -37.30 21.52 64.91
C LEU A 153 -36.06 21.00 65.67
N ALA A 154 -35.81 21.58 66.84
CA ALA A 154 -34.88 21.10 67.89
C ALA A 154 -35.75 20.70 69.13
N PRO A 155 -35.26 20.12 70.25
CA PRO A 155 -34.01 20.39 70.99
C PRO A 155 -33.11 19.13 71.14
N GLY A 156 -31.95 19.11 71.80
CA GLY A 156 -31.20 20.14 72.51
C GLY A 156 -30.66 19.60 73.85
N LEU A 157 -29.36 19.74 74.11
CA LEU A 157 -28.73 19.61 75.43
C LEU A 157 -27.35 20.29 75.37
N ALA A 158 -26.91 20.88 76.49
CA ALA A 158 -25.81 21.85 76.53
C ALA A 158 -24.79 21.51 77.63
N ARG A 159 -23.74 22.35 77.73
CA ARG A 159 -22.64 22.38 78.74
C ARG A 159 -21.52 21.35 78.46
N THR A 160 -20.23 21.63 78.70
CA THR A 160 -19.58 22.80 79.36
C THR A 160 -18.14 22.98 78.86
N ARG A 161 -17.60 24.20 78.91
CA ARG A 161 -16.12 24.43 78.98
C ARG A 161 -15.64 24.19 80.41
N PRO A 162 -14.35 23.87 80.60
CA PRO A 162 -13.55 24.71 81.50
C PRO A 162 -12.18 25.13 80.92
N HIS A 163 -11.40 25.81 81.76
CA HIS A 163 -10.23 26.62 81.43
C HIS A 163 -8.90 25.85 81.22
N ALA A 164 -7.94 26.58 80.68
CA ALA A 164 -6.54 26.22 80.44
C ALA A 164 -5.76 25.71 81.67
N ALA A 165 -4.73 24.92 81.37
CA ALA A 165 -3.50 24.84 82.16
C ALA A 165 -2.31 24.95 81.19
N ASP A 166 -1.39 25.88 81.46
CA ASP A 166 -0.18 26.13 80.66
C ASP A 166 0.98 25.29 81.24
N VAL A 167 1.56 24.40 80.44
CA VAL A 167 2.76 23.62 80.80
C VAL A 167 3.74 23.70 79.63
N ARG A 168 4.80 24.49 79.81
CA ARG A 168 5.91 24.59 78.86
C ARG A 168 6.94 23.52 79.14
N HIS A 169 7.29 22.73 78.12
CA HIS A 169 8.62 22.13 78.01
C HIS A 169 9.19 22.34 76.60
N PRO A 170 10.50 22.63 76.46
CA PRO A 170 11.11 22.95 75.17
C PRO A 170 11.47 21.66 74.42
N GLY A 171 11.07 21.55 73.16
CA GLY A 171 11.37 20.36 72.34
C GLY A 171 11.33 20.64 70.85
N ALA A 172 12.50 20.60 70.22
CA ALA A 172 12.70 20.47 68.77
C ALA A 172 11.77 21.32 67.87
N GLY A 173 12.01 22.63 67.83
CA GLY A 173 11.57 23.44 66.70
C GLY A 173 12.26 22.94 65.42
N VAL A 174 11.59 22.05 64.67
CA VAL A 174 11.93 21.84 63.26
C VAL A 174 11.69 23.17 62.58
N ALA A 175 12.77 23.91 62.34
CA ALA A 175 12.74 25.10 61.52
C ALA A 175 12.31 24.66 60.12
N ALA A 176 11.01 24.74 59.85
CA ALA A 176 10.49 24.73 58.50
C ALA A 176 11.18 25.90 57.80
N VAL A 177 12.22 25.58 57.01
CA VAL A 177 12.87 26.51 56.10
C VAL A 177 11.79 26.90 55.10
N LYS A 178 11.06 27.96 55.45
CA LYS A 178 10.25 28.72 54.51
C LYS A 178 11.25 29.30 53.52
N LEU A 179 11.56 28.54 52.46
CA LEU A 179 12.21 29.10 51.28
C LEU A 179 11.41 30.36 50.94
N PRO A 180 12.02 31.55 50.94
CA PRO A 180 11.31 32.76 50.63
C PRO A 180 10.81 32.61 49.18
N ALA A 181 9.48 32.62 49.01
CA ALA A 181 8.81 32.51 47.71
C ALA A 181 8.96 33.82 46.89
N VAL A 182 10.20 34.28 46.75
CA VAL A 182 10.60 35.61 46.29
C VAL A 182 11.19 35.57 44.86
N LEU A 183 11.25 34.39 44.23
CA LEU A 183 11.79 34.23 42.86
C LEU A 183 10.76 33.96 41.74
N LEU A 184 9.45 33.91 42.04
CA LEU A 184 8.40 33.72 41.01
C LEU A 184 7.23 34.73 41.07
N ARG A 185 7.52 35.98 41.46
CA ARG A 185 6.58 37.12 41.28
C ARG A 185 6.90 38.00 40.06
N GLN A 186 7.75 37.54 39.14
CA GLN A 186 7.99 38.24 37.86
C GLN A 186 6.84 38.03 36.85
N ARG A 187 5.71 38.71 37.10
CA ARG A 187 4.58 38.84 36.14
C ARG A 187 5.00 39.44 34.79
N GLY A 188 6.18 40.06 34.71
CA GLY A 188 6.73 40.65 33.49
C GLY A 188 7.46 39.69 32.55
N LEU A 189 7.93 38.52 33.01
CA LEU A 189 8.69 37.56 32.18
C LEU A 189 7.79 36.48 31.58
N SER A 190 6.80 35.99 32.33
CA SER A 190 5.87 34.94 31.88
C SER A 190 5.03 35.36 30.67
N ARG A 191 4.72 36.65 30.50
CA ARG A 191 4.05 37.20 29.31
C ARG A 191 4.88 37.09 28.02
N TYR A 192 6.21 37.07 28.13
CA TYR A 192 7.10 36.94 26.98
C TYR A 192 7.57 35.50 26.75
N LEU A 193 7.40 34.59 27.72
CA LEU A 193 7.81 33.19 27.58
C LEU A 193 7.20 32.50 26.33
N PRO A 194 5.90 32.66 25.97
CA PRO A 194 5.37 32.08 24.74
C PRO A 194 6.01 32.64 23.47
N LEU A 195 6.29 33.95 23.44
CA LEU A 195 6.97 34.61 22.32
C LEU A 195 8.43 34.18 22.22
N GLY A 196 9.14 34.07 23.35
CA GLY A 196 10.51 33.58 23.41
C GLY A 196 10.62 32.12 22.96
N LEU A 197 9.69 31.25 23.38
CA LEU A 197 9.62 29.86 22.91
C LEU A 197 9.27 29.77 21.42
N PHE A 198 8.39 30.65 20.91
CA PHE A 198 8.09 30.73 19.48
C PHE A 198 9.29 31.18 18.66
N LEU A 199 9.99 32.25 19.09
CA LEU A 199 11.19 32.76 18.42
C LEU A 199 12.36 31.76 18.51
N LEU A 200 12.51 31.04 19.63
CA LEU A 200 13.47 29.95 19.76
C LEU A 200 13.11 28.79 18.82
N GLY A 201 11.84 28.41 18.73
CA GLY A 201 11.36 27.41 17.76
C GLY A 201 11.63 27.82 16.30
N LEU A 202 11.41 29.11 15.98
CA LEU A 202 11.72 29.67 14.67
C LEU A 202 13.23 29.64 14.40
N ALA A 203 14.06 30.06 15.36
CA ALA A 203 15.52 30.05 15.25
C ALA A 203 16.10 28.63 15.12
N LEU A 204 15.52 27.64 15.79
CA LEU A 204 15.89 26.22 15.66
C LEU A 204 15.40 25.60 14.33
N ALA A 205 14.32 26.13 13.74
CA ALA A 205 13.85 25.73 12.42
C ALA A 205 14.61 26.42 11.28
N LEU A 206 15.15 27.63 11.51
CA LEU A 206 15.76 28.48 10.49
C LEU A 206 16.90 27.79 9.71
N PRO A 207 17.85 27.04 10.33
CA PRO A 207 18.88 26.32 9.59
C PRO A 207 18.30 25.33 8.58
N ARG A 208 17.28 24.53 8.96
CA ARG A 208 16.60 23.60 8.04
C ARG A 208 15.90 24.30 6.88
N TRP A 209 15.43 25.52 7.10
CA TRP A 209 14.74 26.30 6.08
C TRP A 209 15.72 26.99 5.11
N LEU A 210 16.89 27.40 5.62
CA LEU A 210 17.97 28.00 4.82
C LEU A 210 18.80 26.94 4.06
N THR A 211 18.92 25.72 4.59
CA THR A 211 19.59 24.59 3.93
C THR A 211 18.61 23.42 3.75
N PRO A 212 17.71 23.47 2.76
CA PRO A 212 16.86 22.32 2.44
C PRO A 212 17.72 21.13 2.00
N PRO A 213 17.27 19.88 2.23
CA PRO A 213 18.03 18.69 1.83
C PRO A 213 18.17 18.65 0.30
N ALA A 214 19.37 18.33 -0.19
CA ALA A 214 19.67 18.29 -1.61
C ALA A 214 18.67 17.41 -2.39
N PRO A 215 18.19 17.81 -3.57
CA PRO A 215 17.13 17.10 -4.30
C PRO A 215 17.36 15.60 -4.39
N ALA A 216 16.36 14.81 -3.97
CA ALA A 216 16.40 13.37 -4.16
C ALA A 216 16.44 13.00 -5.65
N ARG A 217 16.96 11.81 -5.95
CA ARG A 217 16.78 11.15 -7.25
C ARG A 217 16.26 9.75 -7.01
N PHE A 218 15.26 9.32 -7.78
CA PHE A 218 14.77 7.95 -7.75
C PHE A 218 15.78 6.99 -8.38
N LEU A 219 15.77 5.74 -7.95
CA LEU A 219 16.33 4.63 -8.71
C LEU A 219 15.15 3.93 -9.42
N PRO A 220 14.88 4.20 -10.70
CA PRO A 220 13.90 3.42 -11.45
C PRO A 220 14.34 1.95 -11.55
N PRO A 221 13.40 0.99 -11.72
CA PRO A 221 13.78 -0.39 -12.00
C PRO A 221 14.65 -0.48 -13.26
N PRO A 222 15.60 -1.43 -13.33
CA PRO A 222 16.42 -1.63 -14.52
C PRO A 222 15.52 -1.95 -15.73
N GLN A 223 15.80 -1.33 -16.87
CA GLN A 223 15.03 -1.57 -18.09
C GLN A 223 15.64 -2.73 -18.88
N THR A 224 14.88 -3.82 -18.99
CA THR A 224 15.30 -5.03 -19.71
C THR A 224 14.69 -5.04 -21.11
N ALA A 225 15.52 -4.86 -22.13
CA ALA A 225 15.09 -4.79 -23.53
C ALA A 225 14.46 -6.10 -24.08
N ARG A 226 14.53 -7.21 -23.34
CA ARG A 226 13.92 -8.50 -23.69
C ARG A 226 13.31 -9.15 -22.44
N LEU A 227 11.99 -9.17 -22.38
CA LEU A 227 11.26 -9.96 -21.39
C LEU A 227 11.45 -11.47 -21.62
N PRO A 228 11.34 -12.30 -20.58
CA PRO A 228 11.43 -13.76 -20.69
C PRO A 228 10.41 -14.26 -21.73
N ALA A 229 10.87 -14.99 -22.74
CA ALA A 229 10.04 -15.40 -23.88
C ALA A 229 9.02 -16.51 -23.55
N ILE A 230 8.92 -16.93 -22.28
CA ILE A 230 8.03 -17.98 -21.81
C ILE A 230 6.67 -17.36 -21.50
N PRO A 231 5.60 -17.65 -22.28
CA PRO A 231 4.24 -17.32 -21.87
C PRO A 231 3.85 -18.25 -20.72
N LEU A 232 4.20 -17.85 -19.49
CA LEU A 232 3.67 -18.46 -18.26
C LEU A 232 2.18 -18.11 -18.12
N LEU A 233 1.37 -18.88 -18.86
CA LEU A 233 -0.01 -19.23 -18.55
C LEU A 233 -0.11 -20.78 -18.54
N PRO A 234 -0.87 -21.37 -17.61
CA PRO A 234 -1.70 -20.72 -16.60
C PRO A 234 -0.87 -19.96 -15.56
N ALA A 235 -1.44 -18.86 -15.05
CA ALA A 235 -0.84 -18.14 -13.93
C ALA A 235 -0.86 -19.06 -12.71
N GLU A 236 0.27 -19.26 -12.06
CA GLU A 236 0.33 -20.11 -10.87
C GLU A 236 -0.37 -19.40 -9.71
N SER A 237 -1.58 -19.85 -9.38
CA SER A 237 -2.37 -19.31 -8.28
C SER A 237 -2.23 -20.17 -7.02
N ARG A 238 -1.88 -19.54 -5.90
CA ARG A 238 -1.75 -20.18 -4.59
C ARG A 238 -2.46 -19.35 -3.52
N LEU A 239 -3.02 -20.00 -2.50
CA LEU A 239 -3.37 -19.31 -1.25
C LEU A 239 -2.15 -19.37 -0.33
N LEU A 240 -1.79 -18.24 0.29
CA LEU A 240 -0.77 -18.25 1.34
C LEU A 240 -1.31 -19.01 2.56
N PRO A 241 -0.52 -19.88 3.22
CA PRO A 241 -0.95 -20.52 4.44
C PRO A 241 -1.28 -19.46 5.50
N ASN A 242 -2.43 -19.59 6.15
CA ASN A 242 -2.91 -18.63 7.14
C ASN A 242 -3.60 -19.35 8.30
N PRO A 243 -3.01 -19.36 9.52
CA PRO A 243 -3.56 -20.07 10.68
C PRO A 243 -4.65 -19.25 11.43
N ARG A 244 -5.22 -18.21 10.80
CA ARG A 244 -6.16 -17.27 11.44
C ARG A 244 -7.46 -17.18 10.65
N ALA A 245 -8.55 -16.81 11.34
CA ALA A 245 -9.86 -16.63 10.71
C ALA A 245 -9.86 -15.53 9.64
N SER A 246 -9.09 -14.46 9.84
CA SER A 246 -8.99 -13.34 8.90
C SER A 246 -7.53 -13.00 8.58
N ALA A 247 -7.27 -12.64 7.32
CA ALA A 247 -6.01 -12.08 6.81
C ALA A 247 -6.29 -10.92 5.86
N HIS A 248 -5.47 -9.87 5.91
CA HIS A 248 -5.69 -8.64 5.13
C HIS A 248 -4.39 -7.84 4.91
N SER A 249 -4.41 -6.98 3.88
CA SER A 249 -3.39 -5.96 3.59
C SER A 249 -1.98 -6.56 3.48
N VAL A 250 -1.78 -7.39 2.45
CA VAL A 250 -0.47 -7.95 2.09
C VAL A 250 0.44 -6.88 1.46
N SER A 251 1.75 -7.08 1.63
CA SER A 251 2.85 -6.43 0.91
C SER A 251 3.86 -7.50 0.47
N LEU A 252 4.60 -7.25 -0.62
CA LEU A 252 5.57 -8.16 -1.22
C LEU A 252 6.93 -7.47 -1.32
N ALA A 253 8.03 -8.24 -1.21
CA ALA A 253 9.38 -7.78 -1.50
C ALA A 253 10.20 -8.90 -2.19
N PRO A 254 10.79 -8.64 -3.37
CA PRO A 254 11.74 -9.58 -3.98
C PRO A 254 12.98 -9.79 -3.11
N LEU A 255 13.45 -11.04 -3.04
CA LEU A 255 14.67 -11.45 -2.34
C LEU A 255 15.83 -11.80 -3.28
N GLY A 256 15.52 -12.08 -4.55
CA GLY A 256 16.43 -12.68 -5.53
C GLY A 256 16.34 -14.21 -5.54
N ASP A 257 16.82 -14.81 -6.63
CA ASP A 257 16.69 -16.24 -6.97
C ASP A 257 15.22 -16.67 -7.18
N GLU A 258 14.39 -15.84 -7.83
CA GLU A 258 12.92 -16.00 -7.97
C GLU A 258 12.11 -15.93 -6.66
N ARG A 259 12.79 -15.71 -5.52
CA ARG A 259 12.15 -15.72 -4.19
C ARG A 259 11.49 -14.40 -3.88
N ILE A 260 10.29 -14.47 -3.32
CA ILE A 260 9.51 -13.31 -2.85
C ILE A 260 9.15 -13.50 -1.39
N ALA A 261 9.40 -12.48 -0.56
CA ALA A 261 8.82 -12.42 0.78
C ALA A 261 7.46 -11.72 0.76
N ALA A 262 6.54 -12.18 1.61
CA ALA A 262 5.24 -11.53 1.86
C ALA A 262 5.07 -11.20 3.34
N ALA A 263 4.45 -10.05 3.62
CA ALA A 263 3.98 -9.70 4.96
C ALA A 263 2.53 -9.20 4.91
N TRP A 264 1.68 -9.72 5.80
CA TRP A 264 0.26 -9.36 5.94
C TRP A 264 -0.15 -9.37 7.42
N PHE A 265 -1.28 -8.76 7.77
CA PHE A 265 -1.81 -8.88 9.14
C PHE A 265 -2.93 -9.92 9.20
N ALA A 266 -2.96 -10.69 10.28
CA ALA A 266 -3.90 -11.78 10.47
C ALA A 266 -4.32 -11.94 11.94
N GLY A 267 -5.55 -12.40 12.17
CA GLY A 267 -6.15 -12.59 13.49
C GLY A 267 -7.63 -13.00 13.40
N SER A 268 -8.36 -12.93 14.51
CA SER A 268 -9.80 -13.23 14.56
C SER A 268 -10.65 -12.31 13.69
N ARG A 269 -10.28 -11.03 13.59
CA ARG A 269 -10.83 -9.99 12.69
C ARG A 269 -9.90 -8.78 12.64
N GLU A 270 -10.12 -7.85 11.72
CA GLU A 270 -9.35 -6.60 11.64
C GLU A 270 -9.36 -5.82 12.97
N GLY A 271 -8.17 -5.44 13.43
CA GLY A 271 -8.01 -4.65 14.65
C GLY A 271 -8.40 -5.37 15.94
N ALA A 272 -8.52 -6.71 15.93
CA ALA A 272 -8.69 -7.50 17.14
C ALA A 272 -7.40 -7.56 17.99
N ALA A 273 -7.56 -7.99 19.24
CA ALA A 273 -6.47 -8.07 20.21
C ALA A 273 -5.42 -9.14 19.83
N ASP A 274 -5.80 -10.17 19.08
CA ASP A 274 -4.94 -11.28 18.65
C ASP A 274 -4.26 -11.03 17.28
N VAL A 275 -4.48 -9.85 16.67
CA VAL A 275 -3.86 -9.51 15.39
C VAL A 275 -2.34 -9.44 15.52
N SER A 276 -1.68 -10.15 14.62
CA SER A 276 -0.24 -10.17 14.42
C SER A 276 0.09 -9.86 12.96
N ILE A 277 1.34 -9.48 12.69
CA ILE A 277 1.86 -9.39 11.32
C ILE A 277 2.61 -10.69 11.07
N LEU A 278 2.14 -11.43 10.06
CA LEU A 278 2.74 -12.67 9.60
C LEU A 278 3.69 -12.39 8.44
N PHE A 279 4.69 -13.25 8.30
CA PHE A 279 5.72 -13.22 7.26
C PHE A 279 5.93 -14.64 6.71
N SER A 280 6.05 -14.76 5.39
CA SER A 280 6.32 -16.02 4.70
C SER A 280 7.18 -15.74 3.46
N ILE A 281 7.91 -16.75 2.99
CA ILE A 281 8.75 -16.69 1.79
C ILE A 281 8.23 -17.68 0.75
N PHE A 282 8.11 -17.20 -0.48
CA PHE A 282 7.95 -18.00 -1.68
C PHE A 282 9.33 -18.40 -2.19
N ASP A 283 9.55 -19.68 -2.43
CA ASP A 283 10.85 -20.24 -2.83
C ASP A 283 11.03 -20.48 -4.34
N GLY A 284 10.07 -20.04 -5.16
CA GLY A 284 9.96 -20.36 -6.59
C GLY A 284 8.88 -21.42 -6.87
N HIS A 285 8.53 -22.25 -5.88
CA HIS A 285 7.59 -23.38 -6.02
C HIS A 285 6.44 -23.37 -5.01
N GLY A 286 6.67 -22.88 -3.79
CA GLY A 286 5.70 -22.89 -2.70
C GLY A 286 5.95 -21.79 -1.67
N TRP A 287 4.96 -21.55 -0.81
CA TRP A 287 5.07 -20.62 0.32
C TRP A 287 5.44 -21.39 1.59
N SER A 288 6.42 -20.88 2.34
CA SER A 288 6.78 -21.43 3.65
C SER A 288 5.64 -21.25 4.67
N GLU A 289 5.61 -22.09 5.71
CA GLU A 289 4.75 -21.83 6.87
C GLU A 289 4.98 -20.41 7.44
N PRO A 290 3.90 -19.66 7.75
CA PRO A 290 3.99 -18.27 8.16
C PRO A 290 4.55 -18.14 9.58
N ARG A 291 5.50 -17.23 9.74
CA ARG A 291 6.10 -16.86 11.02
C ARG A 291 5.52 -15.53 11.49
N VAL A 292 5.49 -15.29 12.79
CA VAL A 292 5.08 -13.99 13.32
C VAL A 292 6.28 -13.04 13.26
N ALA A 293 6.19 -12.00 12.41
CA ALA A 293 7.18 -10.93 12.36
C ALA A 293 6.93 -9.86 13.44
N VAL A 294 5.65 -9.56 13.74
CA VAL A 294 5.30 -8.60 14.79
C VAL A 294 4.06 -9.04 15.57
N GLU A 295 4.23 -9.25 16.88
CA GLU A 295 3.12 -9.36 17.81
C GLU A 295 2.71 -8.00 18.37
N ARG A 296 1.40 -7.80 18.58
CA ARG A 296 0.90 -6.59 19.27
C ARG A 296 1.44 -6.47 20.69
N ALA A 297 1.63 -7.58 21.41
CA ALA A 297 2.18 -7.57 22.77
C ALA A 297 3.66 -7.16 22.80
N ALA A 298 4.48 -7.71 21.89
CA ALA A 298 5.88 -7.33 21.74
C ALA A 298 6.03 -5.85 21.35
N ALA A 299 5.28 -5.39 20.33
CA ALA A 299 5.26 -3.98 19.93
C ALA A 299 4.76 -3.04 21.04
N GLN A 300 3.82 -3.50 21.90
CA GLN A 300 3.34 -2.73 23.05
C GLN A 300 4.45 -2.54 24.09
N ARG A 301 5.22 -3.60 24.40
CA ARG A 301 6.36 -3.54 25.32
C ARG A 301 7.47 -2.63 24.78
N ALA A 302 7.91 -2.87 23.54
CA ALA A 302 9.02 -2.13 22.92
C ALA A 302 8.73 -0.64 22.69
N SER A 303 7.46 -0.23 22.58
CA SER A 303 7.08 1.18 22.39
C SER A 303 6.53 1.88 23.63
N GLU A 304 6.51 1.20 24.78
CA GLU A 304 5.98 1.67 26.09
C GLU A 304 4.57 2.29 26.02
N ARG A 305 3.79 1.91 25.00
CA ARG A 305 2.49 2.51 24.67
C ARG A 305 1.46 1.42 24.49
N ARG A 306 0.32 1.53 25.19
CA ARG A 306 -0.84 0.64 24.99
C ARG A 306 -1.25 0.62 23.51
N LEU A 307 -1.23 -0.56 22.89
CA LEU A 307 -1.62 -0.74 21.48
C LEU A 307 -2.93 -1.52 21.39
N ARG A 308 -3.90 -0.99 20.66
CA ARG A 308 -5.20 -1.63 20.39
C ARG A 308 -5.24 -2.39 19.08
N LYS A 309 -4.54 -1.89 18.04
CA LYS A 309 -4.52 -2.50 16.70
C LYS A 309 -3.11 -2.52 16.11
N LEU A 310 -2.84 -3.52 15.29
CA LEU A 310 -1.78 -3.53 14.29
C LEU A 310 -2.42 -3.63 12.89
N GLY A 311 -1.71 -3.21 11.85
CA GLY A 311 -2.11 -3.42 10.45
C GLY A 311 -1.19 -2.75 9.45
N ASN A 312 -1.58 -2.82 8.16
CA ASN A 312 -0.87 -2.26 7.00
C ASN A 312 0.66 -2.45 7.07
N PRO A 313 1.15 -3.70 7.05
CA PRO A 313 2.55 -3.96 6.79
C PRO A 313 2.94 -3.45 5.39
N VAL A 314 4.14 -2.88 5.31
CA VAL A 314 4.85 -2.59 4.07
C VAL A 314 6.24 -3.17 4.21
N LEU A 315 6.43 -4.31 3.56
CA LEU A 315 7.72 -4.97 3.40
C LEU A 315 8.47 -4.36 2.22
N TRP A 316 9.79 -4.23 2.35
CA TRP A 316 10.72 -3.76 1.33
C TRP A 316 12.10 -4.38 1.59
N ARG A 317 12.93 -4.48 0.56
CA ARG A 317 14.32 -4.92 0.66
C ARG A 317 15.23 -3.78 0.16
N ASP A 318 16.22 -3.40 0.95
CA ASP A 318 17.21 -2.41 0.53
C ASP A 318 18.28 -3.03 -0.39
N ALA A 319 19.16 -2.21 -0.95
CA ALA A 319 20.25 -2.66 -1.82
C ALA A 319 21.34 -3.46 -1.08
N GLY A 320 21.43 -3.36 0.25
CA GLY A 320 22.29 -4.19 1.10
C GLY A 320 21.69 -5.57 1.41
N GLY A 321 20.43 -5.80 1.04
CA GLY A 321 19.69 -7.02 1.30
C GLY A 321 18.89 -7.03 2.60
N THR A 322 18.93 -5.96 3.39
CA THR A 322 18.15 -5.80 4.62
C THR A 322 16.66 -5.76 4.30
N LEU A 323 15.86 -6.52 5.05
CA LEU A 323 14.41 -6.42 4.99
C LEU A 323 13.91 -5.34 5.95
N HIS A 324 13.17 -4.37 5.42
CA HIS A 324 12.48 -3.34 6.16
C HIS A 324 10.99 -3.67 6.21
N LEU A 325 10.40 -3.64 7.40
CA LEU A 325 8.96 -3.81 7.59
C LEU A 325 8.43 -2.61 8.37
N TRP A 326 7.79 -1.69 7.65
CA TRP A 326 6.98 -0.64 8.28
C TRP A 326 5.58 -1.17 8.57
N PHE A 327 4.98 -0.75 9.66
CA PHE A 327 3.61 -1.14 10.00
C PHE A 327 2.89 -0.09 10.83
N VAL A 328 1.56 -0.12 10.76
CA VAL A 328 0.71 0.78 11.53
C VAL A 328 0.37 0.16 12.88
N SER A 329 0.51 0.95 13.94
CA SER A 329 -0.07 0.68 15.26
C SER A 329 -1.11 1.74 15.61
N VAL A 330 -2.15 1.38 16.37
CA VAL A 330 -3.14 2.35 16.91
C VAL A 330 -3.19 2.21 18.43
N GLY A 331 -2.99 3.32 19.15
CA GLY A 331 -3.11 3.36 20.61
C GLY A 331 -4.50 3.71 21.10
N TYR A 332 -5.13 4.72 20.49
CA TYR A 332 -6.44 5.26 20.86
C TYR A 332 -7.33 5.46 19.63
N GLY A 333 -8.65 5.41 19.82
CA GLY A 333 -9.62 5.63 18.73
C GLY A 333 -9.57 4.60 17.59
N GLY A 334 -9.88 5.08 16.37
CA GLY A 334 -9.78 4.32 15.12
C GLY A 334 -8.43 4.51 14.42
N TRP A 335 -8.37 4.23 13.11
CA TRP A 335 -7.15 4.37 12.30
C TRP A 335 -6.56 5.80 12.31
N ALA A 336 -7.35 6.83 12.62
CA ALA A 336 -6.86 8.19 12.83
C ALA A 336 -5.95 8.37 14.07
N GLY A 337 -5.96 7.46 15.06
CA GLY A 337 -5.07 7.48 16.23
C GLY A 337 -3.80 6.62 16.06
N SER A 338 -3.37 6.48 14.81
CA SER A 338 -2.25 5.62 14.39
C SER A 338 -0.87 6.25 14.59
N ALA A 339 0.16 5.42 14.48
CA ALA A 339 1.53 5.82 14.16
C ALA A 339 2.22 4.70 13.36
N ILE A 340 3.17 5.07 12.49
CA ILE A 340 4.07 4.15 11.81
C ILE A 340 5.15 3.68 12.80
N ASN A 341 5.43 2.38 12.79
CA ASN A 341 6.64 1.81 13.36
C ASN A 341 7.42 1.07 12.27
N HIS A 342 8.67 0.75 12.56
CA HIS A 342 9.61 0.08 11.68
C HIS A 342 10.36 -0.99 12.45
N VAL A 343 10.53 -2.15 11.83
CA VAL A 343 11.50 -3.18 12.22
C VAL A 343 12.33 -3.56 11.00
N ARG A 344 13.56 -4.02 11.26
CA ARG A 344 14.45 -4.54 10.22
C ARG A 344 14.86 -5.98 10.51
N SER A 345 15.21 -6.71 9.46
CA SER A 345 15.80 -8.04 9.52
C SER A 345 16.99 -8.12 8.56
N GLU A 346 18.12 -8.58 9.09
CA GLU A 346 19.39 -8.72 8.37
C GLU A 346 19.65 -10.21 7.97
N ASP A 347 18.71 -11.11 8.30
CA ASP A 347 18.85 -12.57 8.16
C ASP A 347 17.70 -13.24 7.36
N GLY A 348 17.08 -12.47 6.47
CA GLY A 348 16.00 -12.97 5.60
C GLY A 348 14.66 -13.14 6.32
N GLY A 349 14.39 -12.36 7.36
CA GLY A 349 13.12 -12.35 8.08
C GLY A 349 13.01 -13.41 9.18
N ARG A 350 14.13 -14.03 9.58
CA ARG A 350 14.14 -15.02 10.68
C ARG A 350 14.04 -14.32 12.03
N HIS A 351 14.78 -13.22 12.21
CA HIS A 351 14.70 -12.35 13.38
C HIS A 351 14.43 -10.90 12.96
N TRP A 352 13.71 -10.17 13.81
CA TRP A 352 13.34 -8.78 13.59
C TRP A 352 13.81 -7.91 14.76
N SER A 353 14.31 -6.72 14.46
CA SER A 353 14.72 -5.75 15.47
C SER A 353 13.56 -5.34 16.39
N PRO A 354 13.81 -4.78 17.58
CA PRO A 354 12.77 -4.12 18.37
C PRO A 354 12.05 -3.04 17.55
N PRO A 355 10.70 -2.94 17.60
CA PRO A 355 9.94 -1.91 16.90
C PRO A 355 10.30 -0.48 17.28
N GLN A 356 10.75 0.30 16.29
CA GLN A 356 11.02 1.73 16.44
C GLN A 356 9.88 2.56 15.84
N ARG A 357 9.33 3.51 16.60
CA ARG A 357 8.27 4.41 16.13
C ARG A 357 8.86 5.53 15.26
N LEU A 358 8.37 5.69 14.03
CA LEU A 358 8.73 6.84 13.18
C LEU A 358 8.06 8.10 13.72
N ILE A 359 8.84 9.17 13.94
CA ILE A 359 8.34 10.48 14.38
C ILE A 359 8.06 11.37 13.16
N THR A 360 6.81 11.37 12.69
CA THR A 360 6.35 12.06 11.47
C THR A 360 5.72 13.44 11.75
N SER A 361 5.65 13.83 13.02
CA SER A 361 5.18 15.14 13.52
C SER A 361 5.73 15.41 14.92
N PRO A 362 6.15 16.65 15.26
CA PRO A 362 6.53 17.01 16.62
C PRO A 362 5.33 17.07 17.59
N PHE A 363 4.09 17.13 17.07
CA PHE A 363 2.87 17.21 17.88
C PHE A 363 2.17 15.86 17.94
N TRP A 364 2.27 15.18 19.10
CA TRP A 364 1.67 13.87 19.46
C TRP A 364 2.07 12.66 18.58
N ASN A 365 2.60 12.92 17.38
CA ASN A 365 2.99 11.94 16.35
C ASN A 365 1.85 10.96 16.01
N LEU A 366 0.65 11.50 15.78
CA LEU A 366 -0.56 10.74 15.50
C LEU A 366 -0.94 10.79 14.01
N SER A 367 -1.70 9.77 13.61
CA SER A 367 -2.43 9.66 12.34
C SER A 367 -1.66 9.43 11.07
N THR A 368 -0.33 9.33 11.09
CA THR A 368 0.38 8.93 9.86
C THR A 368 0.32 7.41 9.72
N LEU A 369 -0.10 6.94 8.55
CA LEU A 369 -0.21 5.54 8.15
C LEU A 369 0.60 5.26 6.90
N VAL A 370 1.13 4.04 6.78
CA VAL A 370 1.84 3.55 5.59
C VAL A 370 0.95 2.55 4.83
N ARG A 371 1.12 2.41 3.50
CA ARG A 371 0.63 1.26 2.72
C ARG A 371 1.27 1.12 1.34
N GLY A 372 1.77 2.20 0.73
CA GLY A 372 2.54 2.14 -0.51
C GLY A 372 3.94 1.56 -0.27
N VAL A 373 4.46 0.80 -1.23
CA VAL A 373 5.86 0.34 -1.23
C VAL A 373 6.79 1.56 -1.39
N PRO A 374 7.96 1.61 -0.72
CA PRO A 374 8.90 2.72 -0.89
C PRO A 374 9.52 2.74 -2.29
N LEU A 375 9.83 3.92 -2.80
CA LEU A 375 10.72 4.06 -3.96
C LEU A 375 12.18 4.18 -3.48
N PRO A 376 13.12 3.38 -4.00
CA PRO A 376 14.54 3.53 -3.70
C PRO A 376 15.08 4.86 -4.23
N LEU A 377 16.03 5.45 -3.51
CA LEU A 377 16.70 6.71 -3.87
C LEU A 377 18.19 6.51 -4.11
N ALA A 378 18.76 7.34 -5.00
CA ALA A 378 20.18 7.27 -5.36
C ALA A 378 21.14 7.65 -4.22
N ASP A 379 20.63 8.30 -3.15
CA ASP A 379 21.38 8.57 -1.92
C ASP A 379 21.37 7.37 -0.93
N GLY A 380 20.96 6.19 -1.38
CA GLY A 380 20.76 4.98 -0.58
C GLY A 380 19.54 5.05 0.34
N GLY A 381 18.79 6.15 0.31
CA GLY A 381 17.55 6.33 1.05
C GLY A 381 16.33 5.71 0.37
N ALA A 382 15.17 6.06 0.89
CA ALA A 382 13.88 5.64 0.36
C ALA A 382 12.84 6.75 0.47
N ALA A 383 12.02 6.93 -0.56
CA ALA A 383 10.84 7.77 -0.50
C ALA A 383 9.64 6.92 -0.13
N LEU A 384 9.06 7.16 1.04
CA LEU A 384 7.98 6.38 1.63
C LEU A 384 6.61 7.07 1.42
N PRO A 385 5.69 6.47 0.64
CA PRO A 385 4.34 6.98 0.48
C PRO A 385 3.49 6.73 1.74
N VAL A 386 2.99 7.79 2.36
CA VAL A 386 2.20 7.71 3.61
C VAL A 386 0.91 8.54 3.50
N TYR A 387 0.05 8.49 4.51
CA TYR A 387 -1.19 9.27 4.52
C TYR A 387 -1.63 9.62 5.95
N HIS A 388 -2.49 10.63 6.05
CA HIS A 388 -3.02 11.17 7.29
C HIS A 388 -4.55 11.00 7.36
N GLU A 389 -5.12 10.75 8.55
CA GLU A 389 -6.58 10.61 8.73
C GLU A 389 -7.21 11.49 9.84
N PHE A 390 -6.43 12.16 10.69
CA PHE A 390 -6.93 12.91 11.84
C PHE A 390 -7.26 14.35 11.44
N ILE A 391 -8.50 14.77 11.73
CA ILE A 391 -9.12 16.05 11.29
C ILE A 391 -9.28 16.14 9.77
N ALA A 392 -8.21 15.95 9.00
CA ALA A 392 -8.20 15.89 7.54
C ALA A 392 -7.69 14.54 7.03
N LYS A 393 -8.22 14.12 5.88
CA LYS A 393 -7.75 12.97 5.11
C LYS A 393 -6.90 13.47 3.94
N HIS A 394 -5.64 13.09 3.88
CA HIS A 394 -4.74 13.48 2.78
C HIS A 394 -3.52 12.56 2.64
N ALA A 395 -2.90 12.60 1.47
CA ALA A 395 -1.67 11.88 1.18
C ALA A 395 -0.43 12.72 1.53
N GLU A 396 0.59 12.05 2.03
CA GLU A 396 1.87 12.62 2.45
C GLU A 396 3.02 11.79 1.87
N TRP A 397 4.21 12.38 1.83
CA TRP A 397 5.41 11.78 1.26
C TRP A 397 6.56 12.04 2.22
N LEU A 398 7.22 10.98 2.69
CA LEU A 398 8.38 11.07 3.56
C LEU A 398 9.63 10.72 2.78
N ARG A 399 10.69 11.51 2.91
CA ARG A 399 12.03 11.12 2.46
C ARG A 399 12.81 10.57 3.64
N LEU A 400 13.24 9.33 3.51
CA LEU A 400 14.16 8.67 4.43
C LEU A 400 15.56 8.70 3.81
N ASN A 401 16.59 8.99 4.60
CA ASN A 401 17.98 8.79 4.18
C ASN A 401 18.39 7.31 4.33
N ALA A 402 19.62 6.97 3.92
CA ALA A 402 20.17 5.61 4.04
C ALA A 402 20.21 5.02 5.46
N GLN A 403 20.07 5.84 6.52
CA GLN A 403 19.94 5.38 7.90
C GLN A 403 18.48 5.29 8.38
N GLY A 404 17.51 5.36 7.47
CA GLY A 404 16.07 5.30 7.76
C GLY A 404 15.51 6.54 8.47
N ARG A 405 16.28 7.63 8.60
CA ARG A 405 15.85 8.87 9.27
C ARG A 405 15.04 9.73 8.30
N ILE A 406 13.90 10.24 8.77
CA ILE A 406 13.09 11.22 8.03
C ILE A 406 13.91 12.51 7.89
N VAL A 407 14.28 12.87 6.66
CA VAL A 407 14.98 14.12 6.33
C VAL A 407 14.05 15.16 5.73
N ASP A 408 12.94 14.75 5.12
CA ASP A 408 11.91 15.65 4.59
C ASP A 408 10.50 15.03 4.67
N LYS A 409 9.48 15.90 4.69
CA LYS A 409 8.06 15.54 4.68
C LYS A 409 7.26 16.61 3.94
N LEU A 410 6.50 16.17 2.94
CA LEU A 410 5.52 17.01 2.25
C LEU A 410 4.11 16.39 2.25
N ARG A 411 3.12 17.23 1.94
CA ARG A 411 1.73 16.83 1.67
C ARG A 411 1.46 17.00 0.17
N LEU A 412 0.88 15.98 -0.48
CA LEU A 412 0.59 16.04 -1.91
C LEU A 412 -0.47 17.13 -2.19
N PRO A 413 -0.24 18.09 -3.10
CA PRO A 413 -1.23 19.11 -3.41
C PRO A 413 -2.53 18.52 -3.99
N GLY A 414 -3.66 19.10 -3.62
CA GLY A 414 -4.99 18.62 -4.03
C GLY A 414 -5.47 17.32 -3.36
N SER A 415 -4.70 16.70 -2.46
CA SER A 415 -5.00 15.37 -1.91
C SER A 415 -6.13 15.28 -0.87
N ASN A 416 -7.08 16.22 -0.84
CA ASN A 416 -8.19 16.20 0.12
C ASN A 416 -9.08 14.96 -0.08
N ARG A 417 -9.25 14.16 0.99
CA ARG A 417 -9.91 12.84 0.99
C ARG A 417 -9.21 11.75 0.17
N LEU A 418 -8.01 12.00 -0.34
CA LEU A 418 -7.19 11.01 -1.04
C LEU A 418 -6.18 10.37 -0.07
N LEU A 419 -6.09 9.04 -0.07
CA LEU A 419 -5.26 8.26 0.85
C LEU A 419 -4.47 7.17 0.11
N GLN A 420 -3.60 6.46 0.83
CA GLN A 420 -2.85 5.30 0.32
C GLN A 420 -2.15 5.56 -1.03
N PRO A 421 -1.26 6.56 -1.13
CA PRO A 421 -0.47 6.76 -2.32
C PRO A 421 0.33 5.50 -2.67
N THR A 422 0.33 5.12 -3.94
CA THR A 422 1.23 4.12 -4.54
C THR A 422 1.92 4.79 -5.74
N ALA A 423 3.23 4.61 -5.87
CA ALA A 423 4.03 5.38 -6.81
C ALA A 423 4.95 4.50 -7.64
N ALA A 424 5.36 5.01 -8.81
CA ALA A 424 6.33 4.40 -9.69
C ALA A 424 7.28 5.47 -10.24
N ALA A 425 8.59 5.20 -10.15
CA ALA A 425 9.63 6.03 -10.75
C ALA A 425 9.71 5.77 -12.27
N LEU A 426 9.58 6.84 -13.05
CA LEU A 426 9.65 6.82 -14.52
C LEU A 426 11.08 7.11 -15.00
N ASP A 427 11.80 7.96 -14.28
CA ASP A 427 13.26 8.16 -14.40
C ASP A 427 13.81 8.64 -13.04
N GLU A 428 15.06 9.11 -13.00
CA GLU A 428 15.70 9.64 -11.77
C GLU A 428 14.95 10.82 -11.12
N ARG A 429 14.11 11.53 -11.88
CA ARG A 429 13.42 12.77 -11.48
C ARG A 429 11.91 12.66 -11.60
N GLN A 430 11.40 11.90 -12.56
CA GLN A 430 9.98 11.75 -12.82
C GLN A 430 9.38 10.57 -12.07
N ALA A 431 8.23 10.77 -11.46
CA ALA A 431 7.41 9.68 -10.91
C ALA A 431 5.92 9.99 -11.03
N LEU A 432 5.13 8.93 -11.21
CA LEU A 432 3.67 8.96 -11.08
C LEU A 432 3.29 8.47 -9.68
N VAL A 433 2.33 9.14 -9.04
CA VAL A 433 1.63 8.62 -7.86
C VAL A 433 0.14 8.49 -8.14
N LEU A 434 -0.41 7.32 -7.84
CA LEU A 434 -1.84 7.03 -7.87
C LEU A 434 -2.39 6.97 -6.43
N LEU A 435 -3.63 7.39 -6.28
CA LEU A 435 -4.25 7.68 -4.99
C LEU A 435 -5.65 7.05 -4.90
N ARG A 436 -5.95 6.40 -3.77
CA ARG A 436 -7.30 5.94 -3.41
C ARG A 436 -8.18 7.13 -3.04
N ASP A 437 -9.35 7.24 -3.67
CA ASP A 437 -10.35 8.23 -3.29
C ASP A 437 -11.22 7.71 -2.13
N THR A 438 -11.41 8.54 -1.11
CA THR A 438 -12.36 8.30 0.00
C THR A 438 -13.47 9.35 0.05
N GLY A 439 -13.52 10.22 -0.95
CA GLY A 439 -14.57 11.19 -1.24
C GLY A 439 -15.57 10.68 -2.28
N PRO A 440 -16.30 11.62 -2.92
CA PRO A 440 -17.42 11.30 -3.80
C PRO A 440 -17.05 11.23 -5.29
N ALA A 441 -15.76 11.25 -5.66
CA ALA A 441 -15.37 11.17 -7.07
C ALA A 441 -15.37 9.71 -7.56
N HIS A 442 -15.16 8.75 -6.65
CA HIS A 442 -15.15 7.31 -6.91
C HIS A 442 -14.20 6.93 -8.06
N ARG A 443 -13.04 7.59 -8.12
CA ARG A 443 -12.03 7.48 -9.17
C ARG A 443 -10.64 7.42 -8.57
N ILE A 444 -9.71 6.75 -9.25
CA ILE A 444 -8.29 6.87 -8.91
C ILE A 444 -7.85 8.28 -9.26
N HIS A 445 -7.12 8.93 -8.37
CA HIS A 445 -6.48 10.22 -8.64
C HIS A 445 -5.00 10.03 -8.95
N ALA A 446 -4.46 10.86 -9.84
CA ALA A 446 -3.06 10.90 -10.22
C ALA A 446 -2.41 12.23 -9.84
N SER A 447 -1.12 12.18 -9.48
CA SER A 447 -0.21 13.32 -9.43
C SER A 447 1.15 12.91 -9.99
N ARG A 448 1.94 13.88 -10.47
CA ARG A 448 3.28 13.65 -11.01
C ARG A 448 4.28 14.58 -10.35
N THR A 449 5.53 14.12 -10.24
CA THR A 449 6.71 14.94 -9.98
C THR A 449 7.62 14.91 -11.22
N ALA A 450 8.45 15.94 -11.37
CA ALA A 450 9.49 16.01 -12.40
C ALA A 450 10.86 16.42 -11.80
N ASP A 451 11.01 16.33 -10.48
CA ASP A 451 12.15 16.83 -9.74
C ASP A 451 12.56 15.94 -8.56
N GLY A 452 12.33 14.62 -8.63
CA GLY A 452 12.72 13.66 -7.60
C GLY A 452 11.75 13.59 -6.42
N GLY A 453 10.51 14.07 -6.60
CA GLY A 453 9.49 14.10 -5.57
C GLY A 453 9.61 15.26 -4.59
N ASN A 454 10.41 16.30 -4.87
CA ASN A 454 10.45 17.51 -4.04
C ASN A 454 9.19 18.35 -4.27
N HIS A 455 8.68 18.42 -5.50
CA HIS A 455 7.39 19.02 -5.82
C HIS A 455 6.48 18.02 -6.56
N TRP A 456 5.20 18.06 -6.19
CA TRP A 456 4.14 17.25 -6.79
C TRP A 456 3.08 18.16 -7.39
N GLN A 457 2.60 17.83 -8.59
CA GLN A 457 1.48 18.51 -9.23
C GLN A 457 0.20 18.35 -8.41
N THR A 458 -0.73 19.29 -8.54
CA THR A 458 -2.08 19.16 -7.94
C THR A 458 -2.76 17.89 -8.45
N SER A 459 -3.16 17.03 -7.51
CA SER A 459 -3.80 15.74 -7.78
C SER A 459 -5.08 15.92 -8.61
N ARG A 460 -5.25 15.11 -9.68
CA ARG A 460 -6.44 15.14 -10.57
C ARG A 460 -7.09 13.78 -10.64
N ALA A 461 -8.42 13.73 -10.78
CA ALA A 461 -9.13 12.47 -11.02
C ALA A 461 -8.76 11.92 -12.41
N THR A 462 -8.71 10.60 -12.53
CA THR A 462 -8.54 9.88 -13.80
C THR A 462 -9.86 9.29 -14.29
N GLU A 463 -9.85 8.63 -15.45
CA GLU A 463 -11.00 7.83 -15.91
C GLU A 463 -11.13 6.47 -15.23
N LEU A 464 -10.15 6.06 -14.44
CA LEU A 464 -10.19 4.79 -13.70
C LEU A 464 -11.10 4.92 -12.48
N PRO A 465 -12.14 4.08 -12.34
CA PRO A 465 -13.01 4.08 -11.16
C PRO A 465 -12.28 3.54 -9.91
N ASN A 466 -12.73 3.93 -8.73
CA ASN A 466 -12.24 3.43 -7.44
C ASN A 466 -13.37 3.39 -6.40
N PRO A 467 -13.67 2.22 -5.80
CA PRO A 467 -14.75 2.08 -4.83
C PRO A 467 -14.25 2.29 -3.40
N ASN A 468 -13.39 3.30 -3.19
CA ASN A 468 -12.60 3.49 -1.97
C ASN A 468 -11.86 2.19 -1.57
N ALA A 469 -11.18 1.57 -2.54
CA ALA A 469 -10.38 0.37 -2.34
C ALA A 469 -8.89 0.66 -2.55
N GLY A 470 -8.03 -0.03 -1.78
CA GLY A 470 -6.58 0.06 -1.95
C GLY A 470 -6.15 -0.42 -3.33
N ILE A 471 -5.11 0.20 -3.87
CA ILE A 471 -4.55 -0.06 -5.20
C ILE A 471 -3.05 -0.34 -5.10
N ALA A 472 -2.47 -0.98 -6.12
CA ALA A 472 -1.03 -1.16 -6.24
C ALA A 472 -0.58 -0.78 -7.64
N LEU A 473 0.50 -0.02 -7.72
CA LEU A 473 1.19 0.36 -8.96
C LEU A 473 2.60 -0.23 -8.94
N LEU A 474 3.02 -0.77 -10.07
CA LEU A 474 4.38 -1.25 -10.32
C LEU A 474 4.82 -0.73 -11.69
N ARG A 475 6.10 -0.35 -11.82
CA ARG A 475 6.73 -0.23 -13.14
C ARG A 475 7.46 -1.52 -13.45
N LEU A 476 7.19 -2.07 -14.62
CA LEU A 476 7.77 -3.30 -15.10
C LEU A 476 9.15 -3.05 -15.73
N ASP A 477 9.96 -4.10 -15.82
CA ASP A 477 11.28 -4.07 -16.47
C ASP A 477 11.22 -3.65 -17.95
N ASP A 478 10.08 -3.82 -18.63
CA ASP A 478 9.87 -3.34 -20.01
C ASP A 478 9.47 -1.85 -20.09
N GLY A 479 9.50 -1.14 -18.96
CA GLY A 479 9.15 0.26 -18.83
C GLY A 479 7.65 0.55 -18.63
N ARG A 480 6.74 -0.39 -18.94
CA ARG A 480 5.30 -0.21 -18.77
C ARG A 480 4.90 -0.09 -17.30
N LEU A 481 3.77 0.56 -17.04
CA LEU A 481 3.14 0.57 -15.72
C LEU A 481 2.05 -0.49 -15.63
N LEU A 482 2.04 -1.25 -14.53
CA LEU A 482 1.00 -2.21 -14.18
C LEU A 482 0.25 -1.71 -12.93
N LEU A 483 -1.07 -1.58 -13.05
CA LEU A 483 -1.98 -1.22 -11.97
C LEU A 483 -2.85 -2.43 -11.59
N ALA A 484 -2.92 -2.73 -10.30
CA ALA A 484 -3.92 -3.62 -9.72
C ALA A 484 -4.96 -2.80 -8.93
N TYR A 485 -6.24 -2.94 -9.28
CA TYR A 485 -7.34 -2.14 -8.72
C TYR A 485 -8.72 -2.82 -8.86
N ASN A 486 -9.71 -2.29 -8.15
CA ASN A 486 -11.11 -2.68 -8.28
C ASN A 486 -11.79 -1.77 -9.34
N PRO A 487 -12.20 -2.28 -10.52
CA PRO A 487 -12.64 -1.46 -11.66
C PRO A 487 -14.11 -1.01 -11.57
N GLN A 488 -14.55 -0.55 -10.39
CA GLN A 488 -15.94 -0.18 -10.08
C GLN A 488 -16.01 1.08 -9.21
N THR A 489 -17.17 1.75 -9.18
CA THR A 489 -17.42 2.92 -8.31
C THR A 489 -17.98 2.53 -6.93
N SER A 490 -18.56 1.33 -6.82
CA SER A 490 -18.98 0.68 -5.58
C SER A 490 -18.38 -0.72 -5.48
N ASP A 491 -18.47 -1.31 -4.28
CA ASP A 491 -18.14 -2.72 -4.01
C ASP A 491 -16.67 -3.12 -4.23
N ARG A 492 -16.33 -4.36 -3.88
CA ARG A 492 -14.96 -4.92 -4.02
C ARG A 492 -14.99 -6.37 -4.50
N ASP A 493 -16.07 -6.74 -5.17
CA ASP A 493 -16.36 -8.08 -5.70
C ASP A 493 -15.58 -8.40 -6.98
N ARG A 494 -14.82 -7.44 -7.54
CA ARG A 494 -13.91 -7.68 -8.67
C ARG A 494 -12.56 -7.04 -8.45
N LEU A 495 -11.51 -7.74 -8.87
CA LEU A 495 -10.14 -7.24 -8.94
C LEU A 495 -9.64 -7.37 -10.38
N ALA A 496 -8.95 -6.34 -10.88
CA ALA A 496 -8.43 -6.31 -12.23
C ALA A 496 -7.01 -5.75 -12.31
N LEU A 497 -6.35 -6.06 -13.42
CA LEU A 497 -5.10 -5.46 -13.86
C LEU A 497 -5.36 -4.51 -15.04
N ALA A 498 -4.61 -3.42 -15.12
CA ALA A 498 -4.54 -2.56 -16.29
C ALA A 498 -3.09 -2.15 -16.56
N LEU A 499 -2.73 -2.05 -17.83
CA LEU A 499 -1.40 -1.63 -18.30
C LEU A 499 -1.44 -0.21 -18.84
N SER A 500 -0.33 0.51 -18.70
CA SER A 500 -0.06 1.73 -19.44
C SER A 500 1.34 1.67 -20.07
N GLY A 501 1.42 2.01 -21.36
CA GLY A 501 2.66 2.15 -22.12
C GLY A 501 3.08 3.61 -22.35
N ASP A 502 2.37 4.56 -21.75
CA ASP A 502 2.55 6.01 -21.92
C ASP A 502 2.66 6.73 -20.56
N ASP A 503 3.37 6.11 -19.62
CA ASP A 503 3.63 6.60 -18.26
C ASP A 503 2.37 6.91 -17.43
N GLY A 504 1.25 6.25 -17.73
CA GLY A 504 -0.02 6.36 -17.01
C GLY A 504 -0.98 7.42 -17.55
N ASN A 505 -0.75 7.94 -18.76
CA ASN A 505 -1.65 8.89 -19.41
C ASN A 505 -2.91 8.19 -19.95
N THR A 506 -2.75 7.02 -20.54
CA THR A 506 -3.84 6.09 -20.92
C THR A 506 -3.63 4.73 -20.28
N TRP A 507 -4.71 3.96 -20.20
CA TRP A 507 -4.73 2.63 -19.57
C TRP A 507 -5.48 1.66 -20.46
N SER A 508 -5.00 0.42 -20.52
CA SER A 508 -5.67 -0.68 -21.21
C SER A 508 -7.08 -0.94 -20.61
N PRO A 509 -7.98 -1.60 -21.35
CA PRO A 509 -9.16 -2.21 -20.75
C PRO A 509 -8.78 -3.06 -19.53
N PRO A 510 -9.63 -3.11 -18.48
CA PRO A 510 -9.33 -3.89 -17.28
C PRO A 510 -9.41 -5.38 -17.57
N THR A 511 -8.32 -6.07 -17.23
CA THR A 511 -8.17 -7.52 -17.31
C THR A 511 -8.56 -8.11 -15.96
N LEU A 512 -9.71 -8.78 -15.88
CA LEU A 512 -10.23 -9.34 -14.62
C LEU A 512 -9.32 -10.47 -14.09
N VAL A 513 -9.05 -10.41 -12.79
CA VAL A 513 -8.32 -11.43 -12.01
C VAL A 513 -9.26 -12.17 -11.07
N GLU A 514 -10.24 -11.47 -10.50
CA GLU A 514 -11.29 -12.04 -9.66
C GLU A 514 -12.64 -11.43 -10.04
N GLN A 515 -13.69 -12.26 -9.98
CA GLN A 515 -15.08 -11.84 -10.03
C GLN A 515 -15.90 -12.75 -9.12
N GLY A 516 -16.41 -12.20 -8.03
CA GLY A 516 -17.23 -12.92 -7.06
C GLY A 516 -18.70 -12.52 -7.09
N GLU A 517 -19.46 -13.12 -6.18
CA GLU A 517 -20.83 -12.72 -5.87
C GLU A 517 -20.87 -11.38 -5.10
N ALA A 518 -22.03 -10.74 -5.08
CA ALA A 518 -22.23 -9.48 -4.38
C ALA A 518 -21.87 -9.61 -2.89
N GLY A 519 -21.01 -8.71 -2.40
CA GLY A 519 -20.47 -8.74 -1.03
C GLY A 519 -19.18 -9.53 -0.85
N ALA A 520 -18.68 -10.23 -1.88
CA ALA A 520 -17.29 -10.70 -1.88
C ALA A 520 -16.30 -9.52 -1.82
N GLU A 521 -15.15 -9.73 -1.16
CA GLU A 521 -14.07 -8.72 -1.12
C GLU A 521 -12.75 -9.30 -1.65
N PHE A 522 -12.28 -8.74 -2.78
CA PHE A 522 -10.94 -8.92 -3.31
C PHE A 522 -10.24 -7.56 -3.29
N SER A 523 -9.29 -7.35 -2.38
CA SER A 523 -8.83 -5.99 -2.07
C SER A 523 -7.41 -5.90 -1.53
N TYR A 524 -6.89 -4.66 -1.46
CA TYR A 524 -5.53 -4.35 -1.00
C TYR A 524 -4.48 -5.20 -1.74
N PRO A 525 -4.38 -5.07 -3.07
CA PRO A 525 -3.36 -5.76 -3.84
C PRO A 525 -1.95 -5.27 -3.47
N ALA A 526 -0.97 -6.10 -3.79
CA ALA A 526 0.45 -5.81 -3.80
C ALA A 526 1.02 -6.41 -5.08
N LEU A 527 1.92 -5.67 -5.72
CA LEU A 527 2.62 -6.07 -6.93
C LEU A 527 4.13 -6.08 -6.65
N ALA A 528 4.82 -7.06 -7.20
CA ALA A 528 6.27 -7.13 -7.30
C ALA A 528 6.67 -7.80 -8.63
N GLN A 529 7.89 -7.56 -9.08
CA GLN A 529 8.52 -8.32 -10.16
C GLN A 529 9.79 -8.96 -9.60
N ASP A 530 10.02 -10.24 -9.90
CA ASP A 530 11.25 -10.95 -9.50
C ASP A 530 12.39 -10.72 -10.50
N ASP A 531 13.57 -11.26 -10.19
CA ASP A 531 14.78 -11.16 -11.01
C ASP A 531 14.75 -12.02 -12.30
N SER A 532 13.77 -12.92 -12.42
CA SER A 532 13.39 -13.60 -13.67
C SER A 532 12.34 -12.80 -14.46
N SER A 533 12.10 -11.53 -14.12
CA SER A 533 11.08 -10.65 -14.68
C SER A 533 9.64 -11.20 -14.58
N MET A 534 9.36 -12.14 -13.69
CA MET A 534 8.02 -12.65 -13.44
C MET A 534 7.24 -11.73 -12.50
N ILE A 535 5.96 -11.53 -12.79
CA ILE A 535 5.09 -10.64 -12.03
C ILE A 535 4.38 -11.43 -10.92
N HIS A 536 4.45 -10.92 -9.71
CA HIS A 536 3.78 -11.45 -8.53
C HIS A 536 2.69 -10.48 -8.09
N LEU A 537 1.44 -10.94 -8.13
CA LEU A 537 0.28 -10.24 -7.58
C LEU A 537 -0.19 -10.97 -6.33
N ALA A 538 -0.29 -10.29 -5.18
CA ALA A 538 -0.95 -10.82 -4.00
C ALA A 538 -2.06 -9.89 -3.51
N TYR A 539 -3.17 -10.43 -3.01
CA TYR A 539 -4.30 -9.63 -2.52
C TYR A 539 -5.09 -10.34 -1.42
N THR A 540 -5.88 -9.55 -0.69
CA THR A 540 -6.87 -10.05 0.26
C THR A 540 -7.96 -10.80 -0.49
N TRP A 541 -8.20 -12.05 -0.12
CA TRP A 541 -9.27 -12.90 -0.66
C TRP A 541 -10.32 -13.15 0.41
N LYS A 542 -11.52 -12.59 0.21
CA LYS A 542 -12.70 -12.66 1.10
C LYS A 542 -12.46 -12.24 2.57
N ARG A 543 -11.37 -11.51 2.83
CA ARG A 543 -10.81 -11.21 4.17
C ARG A 543 -10.35 -12.43 4.99
N GLU A 544 -10.37 -13.62 4.41
CA GLU A 544 -10.05 -14.88 5.09
C GLU A 544 -8.62 -15.36 4.80
N ARG A 545 -8.13 -15.08 3.60
CA ARG A 545 -6.83 -15.55 3.08
C ARG A 545 -6.14 -14.44 2.29
N ILE A 546 -4.87 -14.64 1.99
CA ILE A 546 -4.18 -13.91 0.92
C ILE A 546 -4.05 -14.88 -0.27
N LYS A 547 -4.46 -14.44 -1.46
CA LYS A 547 -4.25 -15.17 -2.71
C LYS A 547 -3.09 -14.52 -3.47
N HIS A 548 -2.22 -15.35 -4.03
CA HIS A 548 -1.03 -14.97 -4.80
C HIS A 548 -1.08 -15.61 -6.18
N LEU A 549 -0.75 -14.82 -7.21
CA LEU A 549 -0.58 -15.25 -8.60
C LEU A 549 0.84 -14.91 -9.05
N ARG A 550 1.48 -15.83 -9.76
CA ARG A 550 2.73 -15.62 -10.52
C ARG A 550 2.47 -15.78 -12.02
N PHE A 551 2.88 -14.81 -12.84
CA PHE A 551 2.67 -14.84 -14.30
C PHE A 551 3.70 -14.00 -15.07
N SER A 552 3.88 -14.30 -16.36
CA SER A 552 4.76 -13.55 -17.26
C SER A 552 4.12 -12.22 -17.72
N PRO A 553 4.91 -11.18 -18.04
CA PRO A 553 4.39 -9.95 -18.64
C PRO A 553 3.65 -10.13 -19.98
N GLN A 554 3.95 -11.22 -20.73
CA GLN A 554 3.24 -11.62 -21.95
C GLN A 554 1.90 -12.28 -21.63
N GLY A 555 1.82 -13.02 -20.52
CA GLY A 555 0.57 -13.63 -20.02
C GLY A 555 -0.55 -12.62 -19.78
N LEU A 556 -0.22 -11.36 -19.50
CA LEU A 556 -1.20 -10.27 -19.37
C LEU A 556 -2.11 -10.10 -20.59
N ASN A 557 -1.61 -10.36 -21.80
CA ASN A 557 -2.40 -10.30 -23.03
C ASN A 557 -3.35 -11.51 -23.17
N GLY A 558 -3.07 -12.63 -22.49
CA GLY A 558 -3.84 -13.88 -22.54
C GLY A 558 -4.87 -14.07 -21.41
N LEU A 559 -4.86 -13.19 -20.40
CA LEU A 559 -5.75 -13.27 -19.23
C LEU A 559 -7.26 -13.07 -19.54
N HIS A 560 -7.63 -12.75 -20.78
CA HIS A 560 -9.03 -12.67 -21.24
C HIS A 560 -9.82 -14.00 -21.13
N GLY A 561 -9.17 -15.12 -20.78
CA GLY A 561 -9.75 -16.47 -20.84
C GLY A 561 -9.68 -17.33 -19.58
N LEU A 562 -9.27 -16.82 -18.41
CA LEU A 562 -9.24 -17.62 -17.17
C LEU A 562 -10.64 -17.92 -16.63
N ARG A 563 -11.34 -18.88 -17.24
CA ARG A 563 -12.36 -19.67 -16.55
C ARG A 563 -11.66 -20.58 -15.53
N GLU A 564 -12.24 -20.69 -14.34
CA GLU A 564 -11.72 -21.50 -13.25
C GLU A 564 -11.44 -22.95 -13.69
N LEU A 565 -10.20 -23.39 -13.54
CA LEU A 565 -9.93 -24.80 -13.28
C LEU A 565 -10.33 -25.04 -11.82
N ARG A 566 -11.34 -25.89 -11.63
CA ARG A 566 -11.93 -26.25 -10.33
C ARG A 566 -11.08 -27.27 -9.58
#